data_AF-A0A2H5V6E6-F1
#
_entry.id   AF-A0A2H5V6E6-F1
#
_cell.length_a   1.000
_cell.length_b   1.000
_cell.length_c   1.000
_cell.angle_alpha   90.00
_cell.angle_beta   90.00
_cell.angle_gamma   90.00
#
_symmetry.space_group_name_H-M   'P 1'
#
loop_
_entity.id
_entity.type
_entity.pdbx_description
1 polymer ?
#
loop_
_entity_poly.entity_id
_entity_poly.type
_entity_poly.pdbx_seq_one_letter_code
_entity_poly.pdbx_strand_id
1 'polypeptide(L)'
;MFAYRGANKHLSHTHLSSNILSDTAILHFSGYSFLEGPQRETAFRFLEKADNTVTLDLCIPLASQPSLLENIVKHVDCVFLNSAEYSVVSGYFGAGSVSDLSRRWGCMVVFKKGGEGCEIAKTDGEVVKLPAEPVETVDGTGAGDAFIAGFLHEMLKGSPITTCGLFATRLGALAVKTIGGRLEHL
;
A
#
# COMPACT_ATOMS: atom_id res chain seq x y z
N MET A 1 -8.09 12.12 -9.98
CA MET A 1 -6.98 12.21 -10.96
C MET A 1 -7.43 11.59 -12.27
N PHE A 2 -7.25 12.28 -13.39
CA PHE A 2 -7.37 11.67 -14.72
C PHE A 2 -5.96 11.29 -15.16
N ALA A 3 -5.70 9.99 -15.30
CA ALA A 3 -4.37 9.48 -15.65
C ALA A 3 -4.43 8.70 -16.96
N TYR A 4 -3.53 9.03 -17.88
CA TYR A 4 -3.27 8.22 -19.07
C TYR A 4 -2.00 7.40 -18.82
N ARG A 5 -2.13 6.06 -18.84
CA ARG A 5 -1.02 5.17 -18.46
C ARG A 5 0.18 5.24 -19.41
N GLY A 6 -0.02 5.56 -20.70
CA GLY A 6 1.04 5.82 -21.66
C GLY A 6 2.20 4.83 -21.60
N ALA A 7 3.42 5.34 -21.42
CA ALA A 7 4.64 4.53 -21.31
C ALA A 7 4.70 3.63 -20.07
N ASN A 8 3.95 3.91 -19.00
CA ASN A 8 4.05 3.19 -17.72
C ASN A 8 3.77 1.69 -17.87
N LYS A 9 2.81 1.32 -18.74
CA LYS A 9 2.45 -0.09 -18.98
C LYS A 9 3.54 -0.89 -19.71
N HIS A 10 4.55 -0.23 -20.26
CA HIS A 10 5.62 -0.84 -21.03
C HIS A 10 6.89 -1.11 -20.21
N LEU A 11 6.90 -0.83 -18.90
CA LEU A 11 8.00 -1.24 -18.03
C LEU A 11 8.20 -2.76 -18.13
N SER A 12 9.38 -3.18 -18.53
CA SER A 12 9.77 -4.58 -18.67
C SER A 12 10.86 -4.91 -17.66
N HIS A 13 10.90 -6.15 -17.17
CA HIS A 13 12.00 -6.66 -16.36
C HIS A 13 13.37 -6.48 -17.02
N THR A 14 13.42 -6.40 -18.35
CA THR A 14 14.65 -6.12 -19.12
C THR A 14 15.18 -4.69 -18.93
N HIS A 15 14.37 -3.76 -18.45
CA HIS A 15 14.78 -2.39 -18.12
C HIS A 15 15.35 -2.26 -16.70
N LEU A 16 15.31 -3.32 -15.90
CA LEU A 16 15.70 -3.31 -14.49
C LEU A 16 17.00 -4.09 -14.29
N SER A 17 17.83 -3.63 -13.37
CA SER A 17 19.07 -4.32 -13.00
C SER A 17 18.78 -5.70 -12.42
N SER A 18 19.59 -6.69 -12.77
CA SER A 18 19.39 -8.09 -12.34
C SER A 18 19.53 -8.29 -10.83
N ASN A 19 20.25 -7.42 -10.13
CA ASN A 19 20.46 -7.44 -8.68
C ASN A 19 19.41 -6.63 -7.89
N ILE A 20 18.40 -6.05 -8.53
CA ILE A 20 17.46 -5.15 -7.84
C ILE A 20 16.77 -5.82 -6.63
N LEU A 21 16.48 -7.13 -6.72
CA LEU A 21 15.90 -7.88 -5.61
C LEU A 21 16.88 -8.17 -4.47
N SER A 22 18.14 -8.49 -4.78
CA SER A 22 19.13 -8.84 -3.75
C SER A 22 19.52 -7.65 -2.88
N ASP A 23 19.45 -6.44 -3.43
CA ASP A 23 19.82 -5.20 -2.74
C ASP A 23 18.61 -4.47 -2.13
N THR A 24 17.44 -5.13 -2.07
CA THR A 24 16.19 -4.56 -1.56
C THR A 24 15.77 -5.23 -0.27
N ALA A 25 15.41 -4.47 0.76
CA ALA A 25 14.81 -5.04 1.96
C ALA A 25 13.29 -5.22 1.80
N ILE A 26 12.62 -4.24 1.17
CA ILE A 26 11.17 -4.23 0.97
C ILE A 26 10.86 -3.96 -0.50
N LEU A 27 10.11 -4.87 -1.13
CA LEU A 27 9.58 -4.70 -2.47
C LEU A 27 8.14 -4.14 -2.38
N HIS A 28 7.98 -2.87 -2.72
CA HIS A 28 6.67 -2.20 -2.70
C HIS A 28 6.07 -2.12 -4.10
N PHE A 29 4.85 -2.64 -4.27
CA PHE A 29 4.08 -2.54 -5.50
C PHE A 29 2.95 -1.53 -5.35
N SER A 30 2.82 -0.64 -6.34
CA SER A 30 1.52 -0.02 -6.62
C SER A 30 0.61 -1.04 -7.30
N GLY A 31 -0.65 -1.13 -6.88
CA GLY A 31 -1.66 -2.03 -7.49
C GLY A 31 -1.87 -1.79 -8.98
N TYR A 32 -1.57 -0.58 -9.46
CA TYR A 32 -1.56 -0.27 -10.88
C TYR A 32 -0.58 -1.13 -11.69
N SER A 33 0.48 -1.66 -11.07
CA SER A 33 1.50 -2.48 -11.74
C SER A 33 0.93 -3.81 -12.24
N PHE A 34 -0.15 -4.31 -11.66
CA PHE A 34 -0.73 -5.62 -11.98
C PHE A 34 -1.85 -5.58 -13.03
N LEU A 35 -2.18 -4.41 -13.60
CA LEU A 35 -3.36 -4.28 -14.44
C LEU A 35 -3.14 -4.81 -15.87
N GLU A 36 -2.13 -4.32 -16.58
CA GLU A 36 -1.98 -4.56 -18.01
C GLU A 36 -0.55 -4.45 -18.54
N GLY A 37 -0.33 -5.03 -19.73
CA GLY A 37 0.88 -4.89 -20.52
C GLY A 37 2.13 -5.56 -19.93
N PRO A 38 3.31 -5.29 -20.51
CA PRO A 38 4.60 -5.77 -20.00
C PRO A 38 4.85 -5.46 -18.53
N GLN A 39 4.29 -4.37 -18.01
CA GLN A 39 4.40 -4.02 -16.60
C GLN A 39 3.75 -5.07 -15.70
N ARG A 40 2.59 -5.62 -16.08
CA ARG A 40 1.93 -6.69 -15.34
C ARG A 40 2.78 -7.95 -15.29
N GLU A 41 3.30 -8.39 -16.43
CA GLU A 41 4.18 -9.56 -16.51
C GLU A 41 5.45 -9.37 -15.66
N THR A 42 5.99 -8.15 -15.69
CA THR A 42 7.13 -7.76 -14.86
C THR A 42 6.77 -7.84 -13.38
N ALA A 43 5.65 -7.26 -12.96
CA ALA A 43 5.21 -7.29 -11.56
C ALA A 43 5.03 -8.73 -11.05
N PHE A 44 4.36 -9.60 -11.81
CA PHE A 44 4.23 -11.02 -11.45
C PHE A 44 5.58 -11.74 -11.37
N ARG A 45 6.48 -11.50 -12.33
CA ARG A 45 7.83 -12.08 -12.28
C ARG A 45 8.60 -11.68 -11.02
N PHE A 46 8.48 -10.43 -10.58
CA PHE A 46 9.14 -9.96 -9.36
C PHE A 46 8.45 -10.50 -8.11
N LEU A 47 7.11 -10.57 -8.10
CA LEU A 47 6.34 -11.16 -7.01
C LEU A 47 6.69 -12.65 -6.79
N GLU A 48 6.81 -13.43 -7.86
CA GLU A 48 7.15 -14.86 -7.81
C GLU A 48 8.59 -15.13 -7.33
N LYS A 49 9.49 -14.17 -7.51
CA LYS A 49 10.92 -14.30 -7.18
C LYS A 49 11.31 -13.60 -5.88
N ALA A 50 10.38 -12.91 -5.23
CA ALA A 50 10.68 -12.13 -4.05
C ALA A 50 10.89 -13.06 -2.84
N ASP A 51 12.09 -13.00 -2.27
CA ASP A 51 12.38 -13.47 -0.91
C ASP A 51 12.39 -12.30 0.11
N ASN A 52 12.08 -11.10 -0.38
CA ASN A 52 12.03 -9.85 0.40
C ASN A 52 10.67 -9.70 1.08
N THR A 53 10.55 -8.74 2.01
CA THR A 53 9.22 -8.31 2.45
C THR A 53 8.49 -7.63 1.28
N VAL A 54 7.31 -8.13 0.93
CA VAL A 54 6.49 -7.63 -0.17
C VAL A 54 5.32 -6.83 0.37
N THR A 55 5.13 -5.62 -0.15
CA THR A 55 4.00 -4.77 0.22
C THR A 55 3.24 -4.28 -1.01
N LEU A 56 1.93 -4.05 -0.86
CA LEU A 56 1.04 -3.64 -1.94
C LEU A 56 0.23 -2.41 -1.51
N ASP A 57 0.34 -1.30 -2.24
CA ASP A 57 -0.66 -0.23 -2.18
C ASP A 57 -1.81 -0.54 -3.14
N LEU A 58 -2.99 -0.83 -2.58
CA LEU A 58 -4.14 -1.22 -3.37
C LEU A 58 -4.66 -0.01 -4.17
N CYS A 59 -5.29 -0.30 -5.31
CA CYS A 59 -6.01 0.70 -6.08
C CYS A 59 -7.37 0.15 -6.52
N ILE A 60 -8.33 1.05 -6.76
CA ILE A 60 -9.70 0.69 -7.14
C ILE A 60 -9.76 -0.30 -8.32
N PRO A 61 -9.03 -0.11 -9.45
CA PRO A 61 -9.10 -1.06 -10.56
C PRO A 61 -8.65 -2.48 -10.21
N LEU A 62 -7.73 -2.63 -9.26
CA LEU A 62 -7.31 -3.94 -8.77
C LEU A 62 -8.29 -4.49 -7.74
N ALA A 63 -8.80 -3.64 -6.84
CA ALA A 63 -9.84 -3.98 -5.86
C ALA A 63 -11.13 -4.49 -6.53
N SER A 64 -11.45 -3.98 -7.72
CA SER A 64 -12.59 -4.42 -8.54
C SER A 64 -12.37 -5.73 -9.32
N GLN A 65 -11.22 -6.41 -9.13
CA GLN A 65 -10.91 -7.70 -9.74
C GLN A 65 -10.60 -8.74 -8.65
N PRO A 66 -11.62 -9.24 -7.93
CA PRO A 66 -11.42 -10.02 -6.70
C PRO A 66 -10.56 -11.27 -6.91
N SER A 67 -10.74 -12.02 -8.00
CA SER A 67 -9.93 -13.21 -8.29
C SER A 67 -8.47 -12.87 -8.58
N LEU A 68 -8.20 -11.76 -9.26
CA LEU A 68 -6.84 -11.29 -9.51
C LEU A 68 -6.18 -10.82 -8.20
N LEU A 69 -6.92 -10.05 -7.40
CA LEU A 69 -6.46 -9.58 -6.11
C LEU A 69 -6.13 -10.75 -5.17
N GLU A 70 -7.01 -11.74 -5.05
CA GLU A 70 -6.77 -12.94 -4.23
C GLU A 70 -5.54 -13.73 -4.68
N ASN A 71 -5.23 -13.74 -5.98
CA ASN A 71 -4.02 -14.38 -6.47
C ASN A 71 -2.75 -13.60 -6.10
N ILE A 72 -2.83 -12.27 -6.00
CA ILE A 72 -1.68 -11.43 -5.65
C ILE A 72 -1.44 -11.44 -4.14
N VAL A 73 -2.48 -11.20 -3.33
CA VAL A 73 -2.34 -10.97 -1.88
C VAL A 73 -1.87 -12.20 -1.10
N LYS A 74 -1.89 -13.40 -1.69
CA LYS A 74 -1.29 -14.61 -1.11
C LYS A 74 0.25 -14.58 -1.10
N HIS A 75 0.84 -13.67 -1.85
CA HIS A 75 2.29 -13.51 -1.99
C HIS A 75 2.78 -12.17 -1.45
N VAL A 76 1.97 -11.47 -0.65
CA VAL A 76 2.35 -10.19 -0.04
C VAL A 76 2.30 -10.29 1.47
N ASP A 77 3.17 -9.56 2.15
CA ASP A 77 3.22 -9.51 3.61
C ASP A 77 2.33 -8.41 4.19
N CYS A 78 2.11 -7.33 3.42
CA CYS A 78 1.31 -6.18 3.85
C CYS A 78 0.53 -5.54 2.69
N VAL A 79 -0.76 -5.27 2.89
CA VAL A 79 -1.62 -4.52 1.98
C VAL A 79 -2.02 -3.19 2.62
N PHE A 80 -1.77 -2.08 1.92
CA PHE A 80 -2.29 -0.76 2.25
C PHE A 80 -3.55 -0.50 1.43
N LEU A 81 -4.57 0.08 2.07
CA LEU A 81 -5.81 0.47 1.40
C LEU A 81 -6.48 1.63 2.12
N ASN A 82 -7.25 2.44 1.40
CA ASN A 82 -8.05 3.55 1.94
C ASN A 82 -9.53 3.19 2.03
N SER A 83 -10.38 4.13 2.45
CA SER A 83 -11.82 3.87 2.65
C SER A 83 -12.57 3.50 1.37
N ALA A 84 -12.16 4.04 0.22
CA ALA A 84 -12.76 3.70 -1.06
C ALA A 84 -12.40 2.27 -1.48
N GLU A 85 -11.12 1.90 -1.38
CA GLU A 85 -10.67 0.52 -1.65
C GLU A 85 -11.28 -0.47 -0.65
N TYR A 86 -11.33 -0.11 0.64
CA TYR A 86 -11.97 -0.91 1.69
C TYR A 86 -13.42 -1.24 1.32
N SER A 87 -14.21 -0.23 0.97
CA SER A 87 -15.60 -0.40 0.59
C SER A 87 -15.80 -1.37 -0.58
N VAL A 88 -14.86 -1.38 -1.53
CA VAL A 88 -14.91 -2.29 -2.69
C VAL A 88 -14.60 -3.72 -2.26
N VAL A 89 -13.47 -3.93 -1.58
CA VAL A 89 -13.04 -5.29 -1.19
C VAL A 89 -13.94 -5.89 -0.11
N SER A 90 -14.46 -5.08 0.82
CA SER A 90 -15.39 -5.54 1.84
C SER A 90 -16.70 -6.03 1.21
N GLY A 91 -17.17 -5.36 0.16
CA GLY A 91 -18.34 -5.79 -0.61
C GLY A 91 -18.12 -7.13 -1.33
N TYR A 92 -16.96 -7.33 -1.97
CA TYR A 92 -16.67 -8.58 -2.66
C TYR A 92 -16.42 -9.76 -1.73
N PHE A 93 -15.75 -9.53 -0.60
CA PHE A 93 -15.33 -10.61 0.31
C PHE A 93 -16.23 -10.78 1.53
N GLY A 94 -17.28 -9.96 1.67
CA GLY A 94 -18.16 -9.98 2.84
C GLY A 94 -17.44 -9.66 4.15
N ALA A 95 -16.38 -8.86 4.10
CA ALA A 95 -15.57 -8.51 5.28
C ALA A 95 -16.29 -7.43 6.11
N GLY A 96 -16.51 -7.71 7.40
CA GLY A 96 -17.08 -6.73 8.34
C GLY A 96 -16.02 -5.86 9.00
N SER A 97 -14.76 -6.28 8.96
CA SER A 97 -13.63 -5.63 9.59
C SER A 97 -12.35 -5.78 8.77
N VAL A 98 -11.36 -4.92 9.05
CA VAL A 98 -10.01 -5.04 8.50
C VAL A 98 -9.32 -6.35 8.91
N SER A 99 -9.65 -6.89 10.09
CA SER A 99 -9.17 -8.20 10.55
C SER A 99 -9.73 -9.37 9.72
N ASP A 100 -10.94 -9.25 9.16
CA ASP A 100 -11.49 -10.29 8.27
C ASP A 100 -10.70 -10.36 6.96
N LEU A 101 -10.31 -9.19 6.43
CA LEU A 101 -9.44 -9.10 5.25
C LEU A 101 -8.05 -9.69 5.54
N SER A 102 -7.43 -9.31 6.65
CA SER A 102 -6.12 -9.86 7.06
C SER A 102 -6.15 -11.39 7.19
N ARG A 103 -7.17 -11.93 7.88
CA ARG A 103 -7.36 -13.38 8.02
C ARG A 103 -7.56 -14.07 6.68
N ARG A 104 -8.35 -13.48 5.79
CA ARG A 104 -8.63 -14.05 4.46
C ARG A 104 -7.40 -14.06 3.57
N TRP A 105 -6.65 -12.97 3.55
CA TRP A 105 -5.49 -12.81 2.68
C TRP A 105 -4.22 -13.42 3.25
N GLY A 106 -4.19 -13.70 4.56
CA GLY A 106 -3.01 -14.27 5.22
C GLY A 106 -1.87 -13.27 5.37
N CYS A 107 -2.16 -11.96 5.30
CA CYS A 107 -1.17 -10.89 5.37
C CYS A 107 -1.66 -9.74 6.27
N MET A 108 -0.74 -8.85 6.63
CA MET A 108 -1.08 -7.64 7.38
C MET A 108 -1.91 -6.69 6.50
N VAL A 109 -2.91 -6.03 7.07
CA VAL A 109 -3.73 -5.04 6.36
C VAL A 109 -3.68 -3.71 7.10
N VAL A 110 -3.25 -2.67 6.40
CA VAL A 110 -3.15 -1.28 6.89
C VAL A 110 -4.23 -0.45 6.20
N PHE A 111 -5.26 -0.12 6.97
CA PHE A 111 -6.39 0.69 6.53
C PHE A 111 -6.16 2.17 6.86
N LYS A 112 -5.91 2.97 5.82
CA LYS A 112 -5.77 4.43 5.84
C LYS A 112 -7.16 5.08 5.92
N LYS A 113 -7.48 5.75 7.03
CA LYS A 113 -8.80 6.38 7.26
C LYS A 113 -8.75 7.92 7.18
N GLY A 114 -7.72 8.48 6.55
CA GLY A 114 -7.56 9.92 6.41
C GLY A 114 -7.48 10.62 7.77
N GLY A 115 -8.32 11.63 8.00
CA GLY A 115 -8.36 12.39 9.25
C GLY A 115 -8.76 11.58 10.50
N GLU A 116 -9.24 10.35 10.34
CA GLU A 116 -9.49 9.43 11.46
C GLU A 116 -8.24 8.63 11.88
N GLY A 117 -7.13 8.72 11.13
CA GLY A 117 -5.90 7.95 11.36
C GLY A 117 -5.87 6.64 10.57
N CYS A 118 -5.48 5.55 11.22
CA CYS A 118 -5.39 4.24 10.59
C CYS A 118 -5.74 3.06 11.51
N GLU A 119 -6.13 1.95 10.90
CA GLU A 119 -6.28 0.65 11.57
C GLU A 119 -5.33 -0.37 10.94
N ILE A 120 -4.62 -1.14 11.75
CA ILE A 120 -3.65 -2.15 11.30
C ILE A 120 -4.10 -3.50 11.85
N ALA A 121 -4.50 -4.41 10.97
CA ALA A 121 -4.80 -5.79 11.33
C ALA A 121 -3.59 -6.69 11.05
N LYS A 122 -3.13 -7.38 12.08
CA LYS A 122 -2.06 -8.37 12.01
C LYS A 122 -2.65 -9.77 11.75
N THR A 123 -1.81 -10.66 11.24
CA THR A 123 -2.18 -12.06 10.93
C THR A 123 -2.50 -12.90 12.16
N ASP A 124 -2.05 -12.49 13.35
CA ASP A 124 -2.40 -13.08 14.65
C ASP A 124 -3.80 -12.66 15.14
N GLY A 125 -4.49 -11.77 14.43
CA GLY A 125 -5.81 -11.26 14.76
C GLY A 125 -5.81 -10.00 15.63
N GLU A 126 -4.64 -9.50 16.03
CA GLU A 126 -4.53 -8.21 16.72
C GLU A 126 -4.88 -7.06 15.77
N VAL A 127 -5.64 -6.07 16.28
CA VAL A 127 -5.96 -4.85 15.56
C VAL A 127 -5.48 -3.64 16.35
N VAL A 128 -4.59 -2.85 15.75
CA VAL A 128 -4.08 -1.60 16.30
C VAL A 128 -4.82 -0.44 15.65
N LYS A 129 -5.37 0.48 16.44
CA LYS A 129 -6.03 1.69 15.96
C LYS A 129 -5.25 2.92 16.41
N LEU A 130 -4.91 3.80 15.47
CA LEU A 130 -4.07 4.96 15.73
C LEU A 130 -4.76 6.22 15.19
N PRO A 131 -4.85 7.30 15.99
CA PRO A 131 -5.48 8.54 15.56
C PRO A 131 -4.58 9.33 14.60
N ALA A 132 -5.18 10.21 13.79
CA ALA A 132 -4.46 11.27 13.10
C ALA A 132 -4.42 12.56 13.92
N GLU A 133 -3.34 13.31 13.75
CA GLU A 133 -3.28 14.70 14.23
C GLU A 133 -4.20 15.57 13.36
N PRO A 134 -5.10 16.38 13.96
CA PRO A 134 -5.93 17.31 13.21
C PRO A 134 -5.05 18.35 12.48
N VAL A 135 -5.25 18.48 11.17
CA VAL A 135 -4.54 19.45 10.33
C VAL A 135 -5.52 20.11 9.35
N GLU A 136 -5.26 21.37 9.01
CA GLU A 136 -5.94 22.03 7.90
C GLU A 136 -5.45 21.45 6.58
N THR A 137 -6.37 20.91 5.79
CA THR A 137 -6.06 20.25 4.51
C THR A 137 -6.06 21.27 3.38
N VAL A 138 -4.95 21.38 2.67
CA VAL A 138 -4.79 22.19 1.46
C VAL A 138 -5.01 21.34 0.20
N ASP A 139 -4.35 20.19 0.10
CA ASP A 139 -4.44 19.26 -1.04
C ASP A 139 -4.25 17.82 -0.54
N GLY A 140 -5.17 16.91 -0.87
CA GLY A 140 -5.08 15.49 -0.45
C GLY A 140 -4.08 14.66 -1.28
N THR A 141 -3.53 15.22 -2.36
CA THR A 141 -2.65 14.52 -3.30
C THR A 141 -1.37 14.05 -2.60
N GLY A 142 -1.02 12.79 -2.75
CA GLY A 142 0.21 12.21 -2.18
C GLY A 142 0.15 11.89 -0.68
N ALA A 143 -0.95 12.18 0.03
CA ALA A 143 -1.09 11.85 1.45
C ALA A 143 -0.95 10.35 1.73
N GLY A 144 -1.52 9.52 0.85
CA GLY A 144 -1.38 8.05 0.92
C GLY A 144 0.05 7.58 0.66
N ASP A 145 0.73 8.20 -0.30
CA ASP A 145 2.13 7.88 -0.63
C ASP A 145 3.07 8.27 0.52
N ALA A 146 2.88 9.45 1.11
CA ALA A 146 3.63 9.92 2.27
C ALA A 146 3.38 9.02 3.50
N PHE A 147 2.14 8.60 3.71
CA PHE A 147 1.79 7.62 4.74
C PHE A 147 2.58 6.33 4.55
N ILE A 148 2.53 5.74 3.35
CA ILE A 148 3.23 4.49 3.05
C ILE A 148 4.74 4.67 3.21
N ALA A 149 5.31 5.76 2.70
CA ALA A 149 6.73 6.05 2.85
C ALA A 149 7.15 6.09 4.33
N GLY A 150 6.35 6.74 5.19
CA GLY A 150 6.61 6.77 6.63
C GLY A 150 6.49 5.40 7.29
N PHE A 151 5.47 4.63 6.92
CA PHE A 151 5.28 3.29 7.43
C PHE A 151 6.47 2.39 7.09
N LEU A 152 6.87 2.38 5.81
CA LEU A 152 7.98 1.56 5.32
C LEU A 152 9.32 2.04 5.92
N HIS A 153 9.51 3.34 6.14
CA HIS A 153 10.70 3.88 6.79
C HIS A 153 10.91 3.31 8.20
N GLU A 154 9.88 3.35 9.03
CA GLU A 154 9.96 2.80 10.38
C GLU A 154 10.03 1.26 10.38
N MET A 155 9.39 0.61 9.41
CA MET A 155 9.52 -0.84 9.22
C MET A 155 10.96 -1.24 8.89
N LEU A 156 11.66 -0.49 8.03
CA LEU A 156 13.09 -0.70 7.73
C LEU A 156 13.99 -0.56 8.96
N LYS A 157 13.59 0.28 9.92
CA LYS A 157 14.30 0.48 11.19
C LYS A 157 14.03 -0.64 12.21
N GLY A 158 13.10 -1.56 11.91
CA GLY A 158 12.67 -2.60 12.85
C GLY A 158 11.81 -2.05 14.00
N SER A 159 11.18 -0.88 13.81
CA SER A 159 10.33 -0.28 14.83
C SER A 159 9.06 -1.09 15.09
N PRO A 160 8.45 -0.98 16.29
CA PRO A 160 7.14 -1.58 16.56
C PRO A 160 6.07 -1.08 15.60
N ILE A 161 5.07 -1.93 15.32
CA ILE A 161 4.02 -1.62 14.34
C ILE A 161 3.22 -0.35 14.68
N THR A 162 3.06 -0.08 15.97
CA THR A 162 2.44 1.15 16.51
C THR A 162 3.24 2.39 16.11
N THR A 163 4.58 2.33 16.20
CA THR A 163 5.49 3.39 15.75
C THR A 163 5.40 3.58 14.23
N CYS A 164 5.35 2.49 13.46
CA CYS A 164 5.18 2.57 12.01
C CYS A 164 3.89 3.32 11.63
N GLY A 165 2.77 2.95 12.24
CA GLY A 165 1.48 3.60 11.99
C GLY A 165 1.40 5.05 12.46
N LEU A 166 1.96 5.38 13.63
CA LEU A 166 1.99 6.77 14.13
C LEU A 166 2.83 7.67 13.23
N PHE A 167 4.01 7.22 12.83
CA PHE A 167 4.89 7.98 11.94
C PHE A 167 4.29 8.14 10.54
N ALA A 168 3.71 7.07 9.99
CA ALA A 168 2.96 7.10 8.74
C ALA A 168 1.83 8.13 8.76
N THR A 169 1.03 8.13 9.84
CA THR A 169 -0.10 9.05 10.00
C THR A 169 0.38 10.50 10.05
N ARG A 170 1.49 10.76 10.76
CA ARG A 170 2.12 12.09 10.81
C ARG A 170 2.62 12.55 9.44
N LEU A 171 3.28 11.69 8.65
CA LEU A 171 3.74 12.06 7.31
C LEU A 171 2.58 12.33 6.36
N GLY A 172 1.51 11.53 6.41
CA GLY A 172 0.28 11.79 5.67
C GLY A 172 -0.32 13.16 6.03
N ALA A 173 -0.38 13.49 7.33
CA ALA A 173 -0.87 14.78 7.81
C ALA A 173 0.01 15.98 7.40
N LEU A 174 1.33 15.78 7.27
CA LEU A 174 2.22 16.83 6.74
C LEU A 174 2.00 17.04 5.25
N ALA A 175 1.83 15.96 4.48
CA ALA A 175 1.70 16.02 3.02
C ALA A 175 0.46 16.83 2.59
N VAL A 176 -0.63 16.72 3.35
CA VAL A 176 -1.88 17.43 3.00
C VAL A 176 -1.83 18.94 3.19
N LYS A 177 -0.79 19.48 3.84
CA LYS A 177 -0.66 20.90 4.16
C LYS A 177 -0.04 21.72 3.01
N THR A 178 0.38 21.06 1.94
CA THR A 178 1.04 21.68 0.78
C THR A 178 0.41 21.20 -0.51
N ILE A 179 0.46 22.01 -1.56
CA ILE A 179 -0.01 21.61 -2.88
C ILE A 179 0.98 20.60 -3.50
N GLY A 180 0.46 19.52 -4.08
CA GLY A 180 1.26 18.54 -4.83
C GLY A 180 1.56 17.25 -4.05
N GLY A 181 1.95 16.21 -4.79
CA GLY A 181 2.08 14.85 -4.27
C GLY A 181 3.40 14.50 -3.58
N ARG A 182 4.24 15.48 -3.25
CA ARG A 182 5.54 15.24 -2.59
C ARG A 182 5.70 16.21 -1.45
N LEU A 183 6.14 15.68 -0.30
CA LEU A 183 6.59 16.50 0.82
C LEU A 183 7.85 17.27 0.41
N GLU A 184 7.73 18.59 0.38
CA GLU A 184 8.88 19.47 0.26
C GLU A 184 9.30 19.86 1.68
N HIS A 185 10.53 19.46 2.06
CA HIS A 185 11.17 19.71 3.36
C HIS A 185 10.63 18.85 4.54
N LEU A 186 11.44 17.87 4.98
CA LEU A 186 11.26 17.08 6.22
C LEU A 186 12.31 17.47 7.26
#